data_AF-A0A8T5J989-F1
#
_entry.id   AF-A0A8T5J989-F1
#
_cell.length_a   1.000
_cell.length_b   1.000
_cell.length_c   1.000
_cell.angle_alpha   90.00
_cell.angle_beta   90.00
_cell.angle_gamma   90.00
#
_symmetry.space_group_name_H-M   'P 1'
#
loop_
_entity.id
_entity.type
_entity.pdbx_description
1 polymer ?
#
loop_
_entity_poly.entity_id
_entity_poly.type
_entity_poly.pdbx_seq_one_letter_code
_entity_poly.pdbx_strand_id
1 'polypeptide(L)'
;MVEEATVKTPPPTQHISFDDEEAKIATEIPKLTGLTHPDLSGEEIQEFVQKYNIEIAYSPEDNFRQMSHLTLGIGFVLVFIIWIINTANPGDGSNMACCSIMLIAVGIAPLFDAGHYTKKKEWQKKHAINHSSSDFSIAFNVILGMLFLLIGIVLFLLYIIQL
;
A
#
# COMPACT_ATOMS: atom_id res chain seq x y z
N MET A 1 9.54 56.60 36.03
CA MET A 1 8.16 56.17 35.73
C MET A 1 8.27 54.71 35.36
N VAL A 2 7.91 53.83 36.30
CA VAL A 2 8.05 52.38 36.24
C VAL A 2 6.63 51.86 36.06
N GLU A 3 6.38 51.14 34.97
CA GLU A 3 5.08 50.50 34.70
C GLU A 3 5.24 48.99 34.95
N GLU A 4 4.47 48.50 35.91
CA GLU A 4 4.53 47.15 36.48
C GLU A 4 3.68 46.20 35.63
N ALA A 5 4.31 45.16 35.07
CA ALA A 5 3.63 44.15 34.27
C ALA A 5 2.86 43.17 35.17
N THR A 6 1.53 43.13 35.02
CA THR A 6 0.63 42.24 35.77
C THR A 6 0.80 40.79 35.31
N VAL A 7 1.23 39.93 36.24
CA VAL A 7 1.34 38.48 36.08
C VAL A 7 -0.05 37.85 36.09
N LYS A 8 -0.47 37.22 34.98
CA LYS A 8 -1.66 36.36 34.92
C LYS A 8 -1.32 34.97 35.44
N THR A 9 -1.98 34.53 36.51
CA THR A 9 -1.90 33.16 37.02
C THR A 9 -2.53 32.15 36.05
N PRO A 10 -1.96 30.94 35.90
CA PRO A 10 -2.55 29.88 35.08
C PRO A 10 -3.80 29.28 35.75
N PRO A 11 -4.76 28.73 34.97
CA PRO A 11 -5.96 28.11 35.51
C PRO A 11 -5.64 26.80 36.24
N PRO A 12 -6.50 26.37 37.19
CA PRO A 12 -6.26 25.19 38.00
C PRO A 12 -6.31 23.91 37.15
N THR A 13 -5.31 23.05 37.35
CA THR A 13 -5.26 21.71 36.76
C THR A 13 -6.38 20.86 37.34
N GLN A 14 -7.34 20.46 36.49
CA GLN A 14 -8.32 19.43 36.85
C GLN A 14 -7.58 18.08 36.90
N HIS A 15 -7.41 17.55 38.12
CA HIS A 15 -7.10 16.14 38.30
C HIS A 15 -8.35 15.33 37.94
N ILE A 16 -8.36 14.74 36.75
CA ILE A 16 -9.32 13.69 36.39
C ILE A 16 -8.82 12.42 37.06
N SER A 17 -9.58 11.87 38.00
CA SER A 17 -9.31 10.55 38.56
C SER A 17 -9.54 9.50 37.48
N PHE A 18 -8.53 8.67 37.23
CA PHE A 18 -8.60 7.55 36.31
C PHE A 18 -9.08 6.33 37.09
N ASP A 19 -10.40 6.19 37.21
CA ASP A 19 -11.04 5.10 37.96
C ASP A 19 -11.52 4.00 36.99
N ASP A 20 -10.85 2.84 37.07
CA ASP A 20 -11.27 1.48 36.70
C ASP A 20 -11.75 1.14 35.25
N GLU A 21 -12.32 2.06 34.48
CA GLU A 21 -12.77 1.79 33.10
C GLU A 21 -11.61 1.64 32.10
N GLU A 22 -10.57 2.46 32.23
CA GLU A 22 -9.38 2.37 31.36
C GLU A 22 -8.62 1.05 31.54
N ALA A 23 -8.61 0.48 32.76
CA ALA A 23 -8.00 -0.82 33.00
C ALA A 23 -8.78 -1.95 32.32
N LYS A 24 -10.12 -1.84 32.28
CA LYS A 24 -11.00 -2.78 31.59
C LYS A 24 -10.82 -2.69 30.08
N ILE A 25 -10.76 -1.46 29.55
CA ILE A 25 -10.50 -1.15 28.13
C ILE A 25 -9.10 -1.63 27.73
N ALA A 26 -8.06 -1.43 28.54
CA ALA A 26 -6.70 -1.91 28.28
C ALA A 26 -6.58 -3.45 28.28
N THR A 27 -7.42 -4.16 29.03
CA THR A 27 -7.50 -5.63 28.97
C THR A 27 -8.39 -6.16 27.85
N GLU A 28 -9.30 -5.35 27.31
CA GLU A 28 -10.15 -5.71 26.18
C GLU A 28 -9.54 -5.33 24.83
N ILE A 29 -8.70 -4.28 24.74
CA ILE A 29 -8.00 -3.89 23.50
C ILE A 29 -7.19 -5.04 22.88
N PRO A 30 -6.45 -5.89 23.62
CA PRO A 30 -5.76 -7.05 23.06
C PRO A 30 -6.71 -8.19 22.64
N LYS A 31 -7.89 -8.29 23.28
CA LYS A 31 -8.96 -9.21 22.84
C LYS A 31 -9.65 -8.67 21.58
N LEU A 32 -9.65 -7.34 21.40
CA LEU A 32 -10.24 -6.61 20.29
C LEU A 32 -9.36 -6.58 19.03
N THR A 33 -8.04 -6.48 19.18
CA THR A 33 -7.09 -6.60 18.06
C THR A 33 -7.00 -8.03 17.51
N GLY A 34 -7.64 -9.00 18.18
CA GLY A 34 -7.90 -10.36 17.70
C GLY A 34 -9.36 -10.67 17.32
N LEU A 35 -10.23 -9.66 17.13
CA LEU A 35 -11.68 -9.86 16.94
C LEU A 35 -12.08 -10.50 15.60
N THR A 36 -12.12 -11.83 15.63
CA THR A 36 -13.33 -12.56 15.23
C THR A 36 -14.19 -12.76 16.48
N HIS A 37 -14.94 -11.77 16.96
CA HIS A 37 -16.14 -12.09 17.77
C HIS A 37 -17.33 -12.17 16.80
N PRO A 38 -18.09 -13.28 16.80
CA PRO A 38 -19.19 -13.51 15.87
C PRO A 38 -20.43 -12.62 16.10
N ASP A 39 -20.44 -11.79 17.15
CA ASP A 39 -21.68 -11.15 17.65
C ASP A 39 -21.71 -9.61 17.49
N LEU A 40 -20.65 -8.97 16.99
CA LEU A 40 -20.65 -7.52 16.74
C LEU A 40 -20.87 -7.22 15.26
N SER A 41 -21.87 -6.38 14.98
CA SER A 41 -22.15 -5.87 13.64
C SER A 41 -21.05 -4.90 13.20
N GLY A 42 -20.84 -4.79 11.89
CA GLY A 42 -19.81 -3.91 11.32
C GLY A 42 -19.97 -2.42 11.68
N GLU A 43 -21.20 -1.97 11.98
CA GLU A 43 -21.49 -0.61 12.40
C GLU A 43 -21.01 -0.33 13.84
N GLU A 44 -21.18 -1.29 14.76
CA GLU A 44 -20.73 -1.15 16.16
C GLU A 44 -19.20 -1.08 16.26
N ILE A 45 -18.48 -1.79 15.37
CA ILE A 45 -17.02 -1.72 15.28
C ILE A 45 -16.58 -0.33 14.79
N GLN A 46 -17.25 0.25 13.79
CA GLN A 46 -16.93 1.60 13.31
C GLN A 46 -17.18 2.66 14.38
N GLU A 47 -18.32 2.57 15.08
CA GLU A 47 -18.68 3.52 16.13
C GLU A 47 -17.68 3.46 17.29
N PHE A 48 -17.22 2.26 17.66
CA PHE A 48 -16.19 2.05 18.68
C PHE A 48 -14.83 2.60 18.25
N VAL A 49 -14.38 2.31 17.03
CA VAL A 49 -13.10 2.81 16.49
C VAL A 49 -13.09 4.34 16.44
N GLN A 50 -14.20 4.95 16.05
CA GLN A 50 -14.36 6.40 16.00
C GLN A 50 -14.43 7.00 17.41
N LYS A 51 -15.12 6.35 18.35
CA LYS A 51 -15.25 6.79 19.74
C LYS A 51 -13.92 6.78 20.50
N TYR A 52 -13.06 5.80 20.25
CA TYR A 52 -11.79 5.62 20.95
C TYR A 52 -10.55 6.01 20.13
N ASN A 53 -10.74 6.60 18.94
CA ASN A 53 -9.67 7.01 18.02
C ASN A 53 -8.60 5.92 17.79
N ILE A 54 -9.05 4.67 17.64
CA ILE A 54 -8.16 3.51 17.48
C ILE A 54 -7.71 3.47 16.01
N GLU A 55 -6.42 3.72 15.76
CA GLU A 55 -5.87 3.59 14.42
C GLU A 55 -5.71 2.10 14.06
N ILE A 56 -6.70 1.54 13.35
CA ILE A 56 -6.57 0.18 12.82
C ILE A 56 -5.73 0.24 11.53
N ALA A 57 -4.44 -0.01 11.66
CA ALA A 57 -3.51 -0.04 10.54
C ALA A 57 -3.55 -1.40 9.81
N TYR A 58 -3.59 -1.36 8.48
CA TYR A 58 -3.45 -2.57 7.66
C TYR A 58 -2.00 -3.07 7.71
N SER A 59 -1.78 -4.24 8.29
CA SER A 59 -0.51 -4.96 8.29
C SER A 59 -0.64 -6.21 7.41
N PRO A 60 -0.15 -6.20 6.15
CA PRO A 60 -0.20 -7.37 5.30
C PRO A 60 0.72 -8.48 5.80
N GLU A 61 0.24 -9.73 5.79
CA GLU A 61 1.10 -10.92 5.98
C GLU A 61 1.95 -11.19 4.72
N ASP A 62 1.40 -10.90 3.54
CA ASP A 62 2.05 -11.11 2.26
C ASP A 62 2.76 -9.85 1.74
N ASN A 63 4.02 -10.01 1.32
CA ASN A 63 4.88 -8.93 0.85
C ASN A 63 4.65 -8.52 -0.63
N PHE A 64 3.42 -8.61 -1.14
CA PHE A 64 3.09 -8.27 -2.54
C PHE A 64 3.58 -6.88 -2.98
N ARG A 65 3.51 -5.90 -2.08
CA ARG A 65 4.00 -4.54 -2.36
C ARG A 65 5.52 -4.47 -2.50
N GLN A 66 6.26 -5.28 -1.73
CA GLN A 66 7.71 -5.38 -1.91
C GLN A 66 8.04 -6.12 -3.22
N MET A 67 7.26 -7.14 -3.59
CA MET A 67 7.43 -7.85 -4.87
C MET A 67 7.17 -6.94 -6.08
N SER A 68 6.19 -6.04 -6.01
CA SER A 68 5.97 -4.99 -7.02
C SER A 68 7.22 -4.12 -7.21
N HIS A 69 7.76 -3.58 -6.11
CA HIS A 69 8.99 -2.77 -6.16
C HIS A 69 10.21 -3.56 -6.66
N LEU A 70 10.36 -4.82 -6.23
CA LEU A 70 11.44 -5.70 -6.67
C LEU A 70 11.37 -5.92 -8.18
N THR A 71 10.18 -6.14 -8.71
CA THR A 71 9.94 -6.37 -10.14
C THR A 71 10.34 -5.14 -10.96
N LEU A 72 9.93 -3.94 -10.54
CA LEU A 72 10.36 -2.70 -11.17
C LEU A 72 11.88 -2.50 -11.08
N GLY A 73 12.47 -2.80 -9.92
CA GLY A 73 13.91 -2.72 -9.71
C GLY A 73 14.70 -3.63 -10.65
N ILE A 74 14.28 -4.90 -10.80
CA ILE A 74 14.90 -5.85 -11.72
C ILE A 74 14.76 -5.37 -13.17
N GLY A 75 13.56 -4.92 -13.57
CA GLY A 75 13.34 -4.37 -14.91
C GLY A 75 14.27 -3.20 -15.23
N PHE A 76 14.39 -2.26 -14.30
CA PHE A 76 15.28 -1.09 -14.44
C PHE A 76 16.76 -1.51 -14.56
N VAL A 77 17.23 -2.43 -13.73
CA VAL A 77 18.61 -2.93 -13.78
C VAL A 77 18.90 -3.62 -15.11
N LEU A 78 17.98 -4.44 -15.62
CA LEU A 78 18.15 -5.12 -16.91
C LEU A 78 18.22 -4.13 -18.08
N VAL A 79 17.33 -3.13 -18.10
CA VAL A 79 17.35 -2.05 -19.09
C VAL A 79 18.68 -1.29 -19.04
N PHE A 80 19.17 -0.99 -17.83
CA PHE A 80 20.45 -0.30 -17.65
C PHE A 80 21.64 -1.12 -18.17
N ILE A 81 21.66 -2.43 -17.92
CA ILE A 81 22.70 -3.34 -18.45
C ILE A 81 22.68 -3.36 -19.97
N ILE A 82 21.50 -3.49 -20.59
CA ILE A 82 21.38 -3.52 -22.06
C ILE A 82 21.81 -2.18 -22.65
N TRP A 83 21.44 -1.07 -22.02
CA TRP A 83 21.88 0.26 -22.44
C TRP A 83 23.42 0.41 -22.44
N ILE A 84 24.12 -0.11 -21.42
CA ILE A 84 25.59 -0.14 -21.38
C ILE A 84 26.14 -0.96 -22.56
N ILE A 85 25.59 -2.15 -22.81
CA ILE A 85 26.02 -3.04 -23.90
C ILE A 85 25.85 -2.34 -25.26
N ASN A 86 24.73 -1.65 -25.47
CA ASN A 86 24.44 -0.93 -26.73
C ASN A 86 25.36 0.26 -26.95
N THR A 87 25.82 0.89 -25.88
CA THR A 87 26.80 1.98 -25.98
C THR A 87 28.15 1.46 -26.48
N ALA A 88 28.51 0.23 -26.13
CA ALA A 88 29.75 -0.43 -26.59
C ALA A 88 29.61 -1.07 -27.97
N ASN A 89 28.43 -1.56 -28.34
CA ASN A 89 28.13 -2.18 -29.64
C ASN A 89 26.80 -1.63 -30.19
N PRO A 90 26.82 -0.53 -30.96
CA PRO A 90 25.59 0.03 -31.51
C PRO A 90 25.00 -0.92 -32.55
N GLY A 91 23.82 -1.48 -32.23
CA GLY A 91 23.02 -2.31 -33.13
C GLY A 91 21.56 -1.88 -33.12
N ASP A 92 20.91 -1.93 -34.29
CA ASP A 92 19.58 -1.37 -34.55
C ASP A 92 18.44 -2.04 -33.75
N GLY A 93 18.58 -3.30 -33.34
CA GLY A 93 17.54 -4.05 -32.60
C GLY A 93 17.46 -3.74 -31.10
N SER A 94 18.45 -3.03 -30.57
CA SER A 94 18.67 -2.97 -29.13
C SER A 94 17.69 -2.08 -28.35
N ASN A 95 17.10 -1.10 -29.03
CA ASN A 95 16.05 -0.24 -28.48
C ASN A 95 14.75 -1.03 -28.24
N MET A 96 14.41 -2.01 -29.09
CA MET A 96 13.22 -2.84 -28.93
C MET A 96 13.35 -3.80 -27.73
N ALA A 97 14.54 -4.35 -27.50
CA ALA A 97 14.83 -5.18 -26.32
C ALA A 97 14.66 -4.40 -25.01
N CYS A 98 15.21 -3.19 -24.91
CA CYS A 98 15.06 -2.33 -23.74
C CYS A 98 13.58 -2.00 -23.44
N CYS A 99 12.84 -1.56 -24.47
CA CYS A 99 11.44 -1.18 -24.32
C CYS A 99 10.57 -2.37 -23.91
N SER A 100 10.77 -3.54 -24.53
CA SER A 100 9.99 -4.74 -24.20
C SER A 100 10.21 -5.22 -22.75
N ILE A 101 11.47 -5.27 -22.29
CA ILE A 101 11.80 -5.68 -20.92
C ILE A 101 11.20 -4.71 -19.88
N MET A 102 11.30 -3.39 -20.12
CA MET A 102 10.70 -2.40 -19.23
C MET A 102 9.18 -2.55 -19.17
N LEU A 103 8.53 -2.74 -20.32
CA LEU A 103 7.07 -2.90 -20.41
C LEU A 103 6.59 -4.19 -19.75
N ILE A 104 7.38 -5.28 -19.83
CA ILE A 104 7.09 -6.50 -19.08
C ILE A 104 7.19 -6.24 -17.58
N ALA A 105 8.23 -5.55 -17.09
CA ALA A 105 8.37 -5.22 -15.67
C ALA A 105 7.25 -4.30 -15.16
N VAL A 106 6.91 -3.25 -15.92
CA VAL A 106 5.79 -2.34 -15.66
C VAL A 106 4.43 -3.02 -15.86
N GLY A 107 4.37 -4.13 -16.58
CA GLY A 107 3.18 -4.98 -16.68
C GLY A 107 2.98 -5.89 -15.48
N ILE A 108 4.05 -6.53 -14.99
CA ILE A 108 4.00 -7.46 -13.86
C ILE A 108 3.84 -6.73 -12.52
N ALA A 109 4.51 -5.59 -12.31
CA ALA A 109 4.47 -4.88 -11.03
C ALA A 109 3.05 -4.44 -10.58
N PRO A 110 2.21 -3.84 -11.44
CA PRO A 110 0.81 -3.57 -11.12
C PRO A 110 0.01 -4.83 -10.76
N LEU A 111 0.32 -5.99 -11.35
CA LEU A 111 -0.38 -7.24 -10.98
C LEU A 111 -0.07 -7.66 -9.54
N PHE A 112 1.17 -7.44 -9.07
CA PHE A 112 1.50 -7.61 -7.66
C PHE A 112 0.78 -6.58 -6.78
N ASP A 113 0.68 -5.32 -7.21
CA ASP A 113 -0.08 -4.31 -6.48
C ASP A 113 -1.58 -4.65 -6.42
N ALA A 114 -2.17 -5.20 -7.48
CA ALA A 114 -3.53 -5.71 -7.46
C ALA A 114 -3.72 -6.84 -6.42
N GLY A 115 -2.73 -7.73 -6.30
CA GLY A 115 -2.69 -8.73 -5.22
C GLY A 115 -2.69 -8.10 -3.83
N HIS A 116 -1.86 -7.07 -3.62
CA HIS A 116 -1.82 -6.32 -2.37
C HIS A 116 -3.18 -5.67 -2.03
N TYR A 117 -3.81 -5.00 -2.99
CA TYR A 117 -5.13 -4.37 -2.78
C TYR A 117 -6.25 -5.39 -2.59
N THR A 118 -6.12 -6.61 -3.14
CA THR A 118 -7.07 -7.71 -2.90
C THR A 118 -7.03 -8.14 -1.44
N LYS A 119 -5.83 -8.33 -0.87
CA LYS A 119 -5.67 -8.63 0.57
C LYS A 119 -6.14 -7.48 1.46
N LYS A 120 -5.85 -6.24 1.06
CA LYS A 120 -6.35 -5.04 1.75
C LYS A 120 -7.88 -4.99 1.76
N LYS A 121 -8.53 -5.31 0.64
CA LYS A 121 -9.99 -5.38 0.54
C LYS A 121 -10.57 -6.46 1.45
N GLU A 122 -9.98 -7.65 1.50
CA GLU A 122 -10.41 -8.72 2.42
C GLU A 122 -10.30 -8.28 3.88
N TRP A 123 -9.19 -7.63 4.25
CA TRP A 123 -9.01 -7.06 5.58
C TRP A 123 -10.04 -5.95 5.88
N GLN A 124 -10.30 -5.04 4.93
CA GLN A 124 -11.31 -3.99 5.08
C GLN A 124 -12.70 -4.59 5.28
N LYS A 125 -13.06 -5.64 4.53
CA LYS A 125 -14.32 -6.36 4.71
C LYS A 125 -14.45 -6.99 6.10
N LYS A 126 -13.39 -7.61 6.61
CA LYS A 126 -13.38 -8.22 7.96
C LYS A 126 -13.57 -7.19 9.07
N HIS A 127 -13.09 -5.97 8.87
CA HIS A 127 -13.19 -4.89 9.86
C HIS A 127 -14.34 -3.91 9.56
N ALA A 128 -15.24 -4.26 8.64
CA ALA A 128 -16.34 -3.40 8.20
C ALA A 128 -15.92 -1.99 7.75
N ILE A 129 -14.72 -1.85 7.18
CA ILE A 129 -14.19 -0.60 6.64
C ILE A 129 -14.55 -0.47 5.16
N ASN A 130 -14.85 0.75 4.71
CA ASN A 130 -15.10 1.06 3.29
C ASN A 130 -13.95 0.57 2.39
N HIS A 131 -14.29 -0.22 1.37
CA HIS A 131 -13.32 -0.86 0.46
C HIS A 131 -13.33 -0.33 -0.98
N SER A 132 -14.09 0.74 -1.26
CA SER A 132 -14.22 1.34 -2.61
C SER A 132 -12.87 1.74 -3.23
N SER A 133 -11.95 2.28 -2.42
CA SER A 133 -10.60 2.64 -2.88
C SER A 133 -9.76 1.42 -3.28
N SER A 134 -9.90 0.30 -2.55
CA SER A 134 -9.23 -0.96 -2.90
C SER A 134 -9.84 -1.58 -4.15
N ASP A 135 -11.16 -1.51 -4.34
CA ASP A 135 -11.82 -1.99 -5.57
C ASP A 135 -11.33 -1.27 -6.82
N PHE A 136 -11.28 0.07 -6.76
CA PHE A 136 -10.73 0.89 -7.85
C PHE A 136 -9.27 0.54 -8.12
N SER A 137 -8.46 0.41 -7.07
CA SER A 137 -7.03 0.12 -7.19
C SER A 137 -6.77 -1.27 -7.79
N ILE A 138 -7.58 -2.27 -7.47
CA ILE A 138 -7.50 -3.61 -8.09
C ILE A 138 -7.79 -3.49 -9.59
N ALA A 139 -8.93 -2.90 -9.96
CA ALA A 139 -9.35 -2.79 -11.36
C ALA A 139 -8.32 -2.02 -12.20
N PHE A 140 -7.87 -0.87 -11.71
CA PHE A 140 -6.87 -0.04 -12.37
C PHE A 140 -5.56 -0.81 -12.61
N ASN A 141 -5.02 -1.45 -11.58
CA ASN A 141 -3.75 -2.16 -11.66
C ASN A 141 -3.81 -3.40 -12.56
N VAL A 142 -4.92 -4.15 -12.55
CA VAL A 142 -5.10 -5.31 -13.45
C VAL A 142 -5.15 -4.87 -14.90
N ILE A 143 -5.94 -3.83 -15.22
CA ILE A 143 -6.05 -3.32 -16.60
C ILE A 143 -4.70 -2.80 -17.08
N LEU A 144 -4.03 -2.00 -16.25
CA LEU A 144 -2.73 -1.41 -16.56
C LEU A 144 -1.67 -2.50 -16.75
N GLY A 145 -1.61 -3.47 -15.84
CA GLY A 145 -0.66 -4.57 -15.88
C GLY A 145 -0.82 -5.44 -17.11
N MET A 146 -2.06 -5.84 -17.43
CA MET A 146 -2.34 -6.66 -18.62
C MET A 146 -2.03 -5.92 -19.93
N LEU A 147 -2.33 -4.62 -20.01
CA LEU A 147 -2.04 -3.80 -21.19
C LEU A 147 -0.53 -3.74 -21.46
N PHE A 148 0.27 -3.38 -20.46
CA PHE A 148 1.71 -3.27 -20.63
C PHE A 148 2.39 -4.61 -20.82
N LEU A 149 1.93 -5.66 -20.14
CA LEU A 149 2.45 -7.01 -20.33
C LEU A 149 2.22 -7.51 -21.76
N LEU A 150 1.03 -7.28 -22.32
CA LEU A 150 0.72 -7.67 -23.70
C LEU A 150 1.59 -6.92 -24.71
N ILE A 151 1.70 -5.60 -24.58
CA ILE A 151 2.55 -4.78 -25.47
C ILE A 151 4.02 -5.22 -25.33
N GLY A 152 4.50 -5.42 -24.11
CA GLY A 152 5.86 -5.87 -23.83
C GLY A 152 6.18 -7.22 -24.46
N ILE A 153 5.27 -8.20 -24.35
CA ILE A 153 5.42 -9.53 -24.98
C ILE A 153 5.43 -9.40 -26.50
N VAL A 154 4.52 -8.63 -27.11
CA VAL A 154 4.49 -8.45 -28.57
C VAL A 154 5.79 -7.83 -29.06
N LEU A 155 6.27 -6.77 -28.41
CA LEU A 155 7.55 -6.14 -28.77
C LEU A 155 8.73 -7.09 -28.58
N PHE A 156 8.72 -7.91 -27.52
CA PHE A 156 9.75 -8.92 -27.31
C PHE A 156 9.76 -9.97 -28.41
N LEU A 157 8.59 -10.48 -28.81
CA LEU A 157 8.47 -11.45 -29.90
C LEU A 157 8.92 -10.86 -31.25
N LEU A 158 8.54 -9.61 -31.55
CA LEU A 158 8.99 -8.90 -32.75
C LEU A 158 10.52 -8.75 -32.76
N TYR A 159 11.11 -8.42 -31.62
CA TYR A 159 12.56 -8.36 -31.47
C TYR A 159 13.23 -9.71 -31.77
N ILE A 160 12.70 -10.82 -31.24
CA ILE A 160 13.22 -12.17 -31.52
C ILE A 160 13.10 -12.54 -33.00
N ILE A 161 12.01 -12.15 -33.69
CA ILE A 161 11.82 -12.43 -35.13
C ILE A 161 12.82 -11.65 -36.00
N GLN A 162 13.27 -10.48 -35.53
CA GLN A 162 14.22 -9.62 -36.25
C GLN A 162 15.69 -9.98 -35.97
N LEU A 163 15.95 -10.86 -35.00
CA LEU A 163 17.29 -11.32 -34.62
C LEU A 163 17.81 -12.40 -35.58
#